data_AF-A0A242N2B7-F1
#
_entry.id   AF-A0A242N2B7-F1
#
_cell.length_a   1.000
_cell.length_b   1.000
_cell.length_c   1.000
_cell.angle_alpha   90.00
_cell.angle_beta   90.00
_cell.angle_gamma   90.00
#
_symmetry.space_group_name_H-M   'P 1'
#
loop_
_entity.id
_entity.type
_entity.pdbx_description
1 polymer ?
#
loop_
_entity_poly.entity_id
_entity_poly.type
_entity_poly.pdbx_seq_one_letter_code
_entity_poly.pdbx_strand_id
1 'polypeptide(L)'
;MSDCYSVAYKAFDHRLNVAYQRLLKTLPTVPAQKLKASQRSWLTFRDAELATQSAIFATRQGTMYVPMQEDEGMSLTRDRALRLESYLGVMSVGEP
;
A
#
# COMPACT_ATOMS: atom_id res chain seq x y z
N MET A 1 8.87 16.44 -13.10
CA MET A 1 9.79 15.76 -12.17
C MET A 1 9.00 14.61 -11.54
N SER A 2 8.60 13.65 -12.38
CA SER A 2 7.54 12.64 -12.15
C SER A 2 8.08 11.20 -12.15
N ASP A 3 9.37 11.01 -12.46
CA ASP A 3 9.94 9.68 -12.69
C ASP A 3 10.41 9.00 -11.39
N CYS A 4 10.99 9.73 -10.44
CA CYS A 4 11.40 9.13 -9.15
C CYS A 4 10.21 8.67 -8.30
N TYR A 5 9.13 9.44 -8.27
CA TYR A 5 7.91 9.05 -7.54
C TYR A 5 7.26 7.82 -8.15
N SER A 6 7.24 7.73 -9.47
CA SER A 6 6.83 6.52 -10.16
C SER A 6 7.67 5.32 -9.74
N VAL A 7 8.99 5.45 -9.56
CA VAL A 7 9.87 4.33 -9.21
C VAL A 7 9.63 3.86 -7.77
N ALA A 8 9.60 4.77 -6.80
CA ALA A 8 9.38 4.42 -5.39
C ALA A 8 7.99 3.80 -5.17
N TYR A 9 6.95 4.38 -5.76
CA TYR A 9 5.60 3.82 -5.72
C TYR A 9 5.57 2.40 -6.30
N LYS A 10 6.14 2.19 -7.50
CA LYS A 10 6.20 0.87 -8.15
C LYS A 10 6.95 -0.16 -7.29
N ALA A 11 8.03 0.25 -6.62
CA ALA A 11 8.78 -0.63 -5.74
C ALA A 11 7.94 -1.08 -4.53
N PHE A 12 7.21 -0.17 -3.88
CA PHE A 12 6.32 -0.52 -2.77
C PHE A 12 5.09 -1.32 -3.20
N ASP A 13 4.50 -1.01 -4.35
CA ASP A 13 3.41 -1.81 -4.91
C ASP A 13 3.85 -3.24 -5.25
N HIS A 14 5.06 -3.40 -5.80
CA HIS A 14 5.65 -4.71 -6.02
C HIS A 14 5.83 -5.48 -4.70
N ARG A 15 6.42 -4.85 -3.67
CA ARG A 15 6.59 -5.46 -2.34
C ARG A 15 5.26 -5.87 -1.72
N LEU A 16 4.26 -4.99 -1.79
CA LEU A 16 2.90 -5.25 -1.33
C LEU A 16 2.34 -6.50 -2.00
N ASN A 17 2.39 -6.57 -3.34
CA ASN A 17 1.85 -7.69 -4.10
C ASN A 17 2.59 -9.00 -3.82
N VAL A 18 3.92 -8.97 -3.69
CA VAL A 18 4.73 -10.13 -3.32
C VAL A 18 4.34 -10.63 -1.91
N ALA A 19 4.25 -9.74 -0.92
CA ALA A 19 3.90 -10.10 0.44
C ALA A 19 2.47 -10.67 0.51
N TYR A 20 1.52 -10.02 -0.17
CA TYR A 20 0.13 -10.49 -0.30
C TYR A 20 0.05 -11.90 -0.87
N GLN A 21 0.73 -12.16 -1.99
CA GLN A 21 0.72 -13.48 -2.62
C GLN A 21 1.35 -14.55 -1.73
N ARG A 22 2.44 -14.24 -1.02
CA ARG A 22 3.06 -15.16 -0.06
C ARG A 22 2.10 -15.48 1.09
N LEU A 23 1.47 -14.48 1.69
CA LEU A 23 0.48 -14.69 2.74
C LEU A 23 -0.68 -15.57 2.27
N LEU A 24 -1.18 -15.37 1.04
CA LEU A 24 -2.26 -16.21 0.50
C LEU A 24 -1.86 -17.67 0.29
N LYS A 25 -0.56 -17.96 0.13
CA LYS A 25 -0.04 -19.33 0.03
C LYS A 25 0.20 -19.97 1.40
N THR A 26 0.56 -19.16 2.40
CA THR A 26 0.92 -19.65 3.74
C THR A 26 -0.29 -19.72 4.69
N LEU A 27 -1.25 -18.82 4.56
CA LEU A 27 -2.38 -18.73 5.50
C LEU A 27 -3.40 -19.85 5.29
N PRO A 28 -3.97 -20.41 6.39
CA PRO A 28 -5.15 -21.26 6.32
C PRO A 28 -6.35 -20.54 5.69
N THR A 29 -7.35 -21.30 5.24
CA THR A 29 -8.49 -20.80 4.46
C THR A 29 -9.19 -19.59 5.07
N VAL A 30 -9.49 -19.63 6.37
CA VAL A 30 -10.26 -18.56 7.03
C VAL A 30 -9.46 -17.26 7.13
N PRO A 31 -8.23 -17.23 7.69
CA PRO A 31 -7.38 -16.04 7.64
C PRO A 31 -7.13 -15.51 6.22
N ALA A 32 -6.92 -16.40 5.23
CA ALA A 32 -6.72 -15.99 3.84
C ALA A 32 -7.96 -15.27 3.27
N GLN A 33 -9.17 -15.74 3.57
CA GLN A 33 -10.41 -15.05 3.17
C GLN A 33 -10.53 -13.67 3.82
N LYS A 34 -10.19 -13.55 5.12
CA LYS A 34 -10.18 -12.25 5.82
C LYS A 34 -9.14 -11.30 5.22
N LEU A 35 -7.95 -11.80 4.88
CA LEU A 35 -6.91 -11.01 4.21
C LEU A 35 -7.39 -10.52 2.83
N LYS A 36 -8.02 -11.37 2.02
CA LYS A 36 -8.61 -10.97 0.72
C LYS A 36 -9.63 -9.85 0.89
N ALA A 37 -10.52 -9.97 1.88
CA ALA A 37 -11.52 -8.94 2.17
C ALA A 37 -10.85 -7.63 2.61
N SER A 38 -9.92 -7.68 3.56
CA SER A 38 -9.15 -6.52 4.02
C SER A 38 -8.40 -5.84 2.87
N GLN A 39 -7.80 -6.60 1.95
CA GLN A 39 -7.07 -6.05 0.82
C GLN A 39 -7.98 -5.31 -0.16
N ARG A 40 -9.18 -5.85 -0.46
CA ARG A 40 -10.17 -5.15 -1.29
C ARG A 40 -10.64 -3.85 -0.65
N SER A 41 -10.99 -3.89 0.64
CA SER A 41 -11.39 -2.67 1.36
C SER A 41 -10.28 -1.63 1.42
N TRP A 42 -9.02 -2.06 1.53
CA TRP A 42 -7.88 -1.15 1.48
C TRP A 42 -7.72 -0.49 0.10
N LEU A 43 -7.95 -1.20 -1.00
CA LEU A 43 -7.93 -0.59 -2.35
C LEU A 43 -9.00 0.49 -2.47
N THR A 44 -10.23 0.22 -2.03
CA THR A 44 -11.31 1.22 -2.01
C THR A 44 -10.94 2.44 -1.16
N PHE A 45 -10.37 2.23 0.03
CA PHE A 45 -9.88 3.33 0.87
C PHE A 45 -8.78 4.13 0.17
N ARG A 46 -7.74 3.46 -0.36
CA ARG A 46 -6.61 4.12 -1.05
C ARG A 46 -7.10 5.01 -2.17
N ASP A 47 -8.00 4.50 -3.01
CA ASP A 47 -8.49 5.25 -4.17
C ASP A 47 -9.32 6.48 -3.73
N ALA A 48 -10.14 6.34 -2.68
CA ALA A 48 -10.88 7.45 -2.10
C ALA A 48 -9.97 8.49 -1.43
N GLU A 49 -8.92 8.05 -0.75
CA GLU A 49 -7.94 8.91 -0.10
C GLU A 49 -7.14 9.72 -1.12
N LEU A 50 -6.64 9.08 -2.18
CA LEU A 50 -5.93 9.74 -3.28
C LEU A 50 -6.82 10.79 -3.98
N ALA A 51 -8.10 10.50 -4.17
CA ALA A 51 -9.06 11.46 -4.71
C ALA A 51 -9.28 12.65 -3.77
N THR A 52 -9.37 12.38 -2.46
CA THR A 52 -9.51 13.42 -1.41
C THR A 52 -8.28 14.31 -1.36
N GLN A 53 -7.08 13.73 -1.36
CA GLN A 53 -5.81 14.45 -1.43
C GLN A 53 -5.77 15.33 -2.67
N SER A 54 -6.06 14.78 -3.85
CA SER A 54 -6.10 15.54 -5.10
C SER A 54 -7.04 16.75 -5.01
N ALA A 55 -8.22 16.59 -4.42
CA ALA A 55 -9.17 17.70 -4.23
C ALA A 55 -8.63 18.76 -3.25
N ILE A 56 -7.99 18.34 -2.15
CA ILE A 56 -7.38 19.26 -1.17
C ILE A 56 -6.23 20.04 -1.81
N PHE A 57 -5.30 19.37 -2.50
CA PHE A 57 -4.15 20.00 -3.13
C PHE A 57 -4.55 20.92 -4.28
N ALA A 58 -5.64 20.64 -4.99
CA ALA A 58 -6.20 21.54 -6.00
C ALA A 58 -6.67 22.90 -5.43
N THR A 59 -6.92 23.00 -4.11
CA THR A 59 -7.24 24.28 -3.45
C THR A 59 -6.00 25.16 -3.21
N ARG A 60 -4.80 24.65 -3.47
CA ARG A 60 -3.53 25.32 -3.22
C ARG A 60 -2.89 25.81 -4.51
N GLN A 61 -2.11 26.88 -4.41
CA GLN A 61 -1.37 27.45 -5.54
C GLN A 61 0.12 27.28 -5.29
N GLY A 62 0.87 26.90 -6.34
CA GLY A 62 2.32 26.72 -6.27
C GLY A 62 2.76 25.30 -6.55
N THR A 63 3.95 25.16 -7.14
CA THR A 63 4.47 23.87 -7.63
C THR A 63 4.99 22.95 -6.52
N MET A 64 5.21 23.47 -5.31
CA MET A 64 5.66 22.68 -4.15
C MET A 64 4.65 21.64 -3.67
N TYR A 65 3.37 21.82 -3.99
CA TYR A 65 2.29 20.93 -3.58
C TYR A 65 2.24 19.62 -4.39
N VAL A 66 2.80 19.61 -5.60
CA VAL A 66 2.86 18.42 -6.47
C VAL A 66 3.69 17.29 -5.85
N PRO A 67 4.98 17.49 -5.49
CA PRO A 67 5.76 16.42 -4.86
C PRO A 67 5.22 16.02 -3.48
N MET A 68 4.55 16.93 -2.78
CA MET A 68 3.91 16.63 -1.49
C MET A 68 2.75 15.64 -1.66
N GLN A 69 1.88 15.86 -2.65
CA GLN A 69 0.79 14.94 -2.98
C GLN A 69 1.31 13.57 -3.42
N GLU A 70 2.38 13.52 -4.21
CA GLU A 70 2.99 12.26 -4.63
C GLU A 70 3.58 11.48 -3.42
N ASP A 71 4.13 12.19 -2.43
CA ASP A 71 4.66 11.59 -1.19
C ASP A 71 3.62 10.84 -0.38
N GLU A 72 2.47 11.48 -0.19
CA GLU A 72 1.42 10.90 0.61
C GLU A 72 0.84 9.65 -0.06
N GLY A 73 0.65 9.66 -1.38
CA GLY A 73 0.18 8.49 -2.13
C GLY A 73 1.16 7.31 -2.10
N MET A 74 2.46 7.60 -2.17
CA MET A 74 3.52 6.59 -1.98
C MET A 74 3.51 6.02 -0.55
N SER A 75 3.34 6.87 0.46
CA SER A 75 3.30 6.47 1.86
C SER A 75 2.16 5.49 2.18
N LEU A 76 0.96 5.70 1.62
CA LEU A 76 -0.15 4.75 1.78
C LEU A 76 0.20 3.33 1.30
N THR A 77 0.91 3.25 0.16
CA THR A 77 1.31 1.96 -0.44
C THR A 77 2.44 1.32 0.35
N ARG A 78 3.43 2.10 0.78
CA ARG A 78 4.52 1.65 1.66
C ARG A 78 3.98 1.06 2.96
N ASP A 79 3.09 1.77 3.64
CA ASP A 79 2.60 1.35 4.95
C ASP A 79 1.79 0.05 4.86
N ARG A 80 1.04 -0.13 3.76
CA ARG A 80 0.36 -1.41 3.50
C ARG A 80 1.34 -2.53 3.21
N ALA A 81 2.39 -2.29 2.40
CA ALA A 81 3.43 -3.28 2.15
C ALA A 81 4.07 -3.76 3.46
N LEU A 82 4.51 -2.82 4.31
CA LEU A 82 5.12 -3.12 5.61
C LEU A 82 4.18 -3.89 6.53
N ARG A 83 2.88 -3.58 6.52
CA ARG A 83 1.88 -4.32 7.30
C ARG A 83 1.68 -5.77 6.82
N LEU A 84 1.74 -6.01 5.52
CA LEU A 84 1.67 -7.38 4.99
C LEU A 84 2.96 -8.16 5.26
N GLU A 85 4.11 -7.50 5.13
CA GLU A 85 5.41 -8.09 5.47
C GLU A 85 5.50 -8.44 6.97
N SER A 86 4.91 -7.64 7.87
CA SER A 86 4.89 -7.97 9.30
C SER A 86 4.05 -9.21 9.60
N TYR A 87 2.94 -9.43 8.88
CA TYR A 87 2.17 -10.68 8.99
C TYR A 87 2.98 -11.90 8.52
N LEU A 88 3.82 -11.76 7.48
CA LEU A 88 4.75 -12.82 7.12
C LEU A 88 5.76 -13.11 8.23
N GLY A 89 6.26 -12.06 8.88
CA GLY A 89 7.11 -12.19 10.08
C GLY A 89 6.44 -13.03 11.16
N VAL A 90 5.18 -12.75 11.48
CA VAL A 90 4.39 -13.55 12.45
C VAL A 90 4.26 -15.00 12.01
N MET A 91 4.01 -15.27 10.72
CA MET A 91 3.91 -16.64 10.20
C MET A 91 5.24 -17.40 10.20
N SER A 92 6.37 -16.70 10.19
CA SER A 92 7.71 -17.31 10.25
C SER A 92 8.22 -17.59 11.68
N VAL A 93 7.57 -17.02 12.70
CA VAL A 93 7.93 -17.29 14.10
C VAL A 93 7.35 -18.64 14.51
N GLY A 94 8.17 -19.69 14.49
CA GLY A 94 7.82 -21.03 14.95
C GLY A 94 7.82 -22.15 13.90
N GLU A 95 8.41 -21.95 12.72
CA GLU A 95 8.79 -23.09 11.87
C GLU A 95 9.90 -23.90 12.59
N PRO A 96 9.76 -25.23 12.74
CA PRO A 96 10.81 -26.08 13.28
C PRO A 96 12.06 -26.14 12.38
#